data_AF-A0A379U160-F1
#
_entry.id   AF-A0A379U160-F1
#
_cell.length_a   1.000
_cell.length_b   1.000
_cell.length_c   1.000
_cell.angle_alpha   90.00
_cell.angle_beta   90.00
_cell.angle_gamma   90.00
#
_symmetry.space_group_name_H-M   'P 1'
#
loop_
_entity.id
_entity.type
_entity.pdbx_description
1 polymer ?
#
loop_
_entity_poly.entity_id
_entity_poly.type
_entity_poly.pdbx_seq_one_letter_code
_entity_poly.pdbx_strand_id
1 'polypeptide(L)'
;MPIKMNARYDVDELGKLSLAPPFNFTKGLQVLRIPAREKYKGVNSFGHLLFDLRDDPQQQHPIRDEAIEARMINLLIRLMKENDAPAEQYRRLGLDIA
;
A
#
# COMPACT_ATOMS: atom_id res chain seq x y z
N MET A 1 -21.79 11.87 -2.20
CA MET A 1 -20.60 12.76 -2.21
C MET A 1 -19.37 11.94 -1.83
N PRO A 2 -18.24 12.05 -2.56
CA PRO A 2 -16.98 11.46 -2.12
C PRO A 2 -16.54 12.09 -0.78
N ILE A 3 -16.13 11.27 0.18
CA ILE A 3 -15.68 11.71 1.51
C ILE A 3 -14.40 10.98 1.91
N LYS A 4 -13.59 11.63 2.74
CA LYS A 4 -12.53 10.99 3.53
C LYS A 4 -13.16 10.39 4.79
N MET A 5 -12.40 9.58 5.53
CA MET A 5 -12.89 8.93 6.76
C MET A 5 -13.41 9.93 7.82
N ASN A 6 -12.85 11.15 7.87
CA ASN A 6 -13.16 12.15 8.89
C ASN A 6 -13.54 13.55 8.34
N ALA A 7 -13.64 13.72 7.02
CA ALA A 7 -13.88 15.02 6.40
C ALA A 7 -14.40 14.87 4.95
N ARG A 8 -14.90 15.97 4.38
CA ARG A 8 -15.13 16.06 2.93
C ARG A 8 -13.78 16.28 2.21
N TYR A 9 -13.73 15.98 0.92
CA TYR A 9 -12.60 16.40 0.09
C TYR A 9 -12.68 17.91 -0.18
N ASP A 10 -11.51 18.54 -0.25
CA ASP A 10 -11.41 19.94 -0.67
C ASP A 10 -11.64 20.06 -2.19
N VAL A 11 -12.11 21.23 -2.64
CA VAL A 11 -12.38 21.48 -4.06
C VAL A 11 -11.13 21.26 -4.92
N ASP A 12 -9.96 21.69 -4.44
CA ASP A 12 -8.69 21.53 -5.16
C ASP A 12 -8.24 20.07 -5.27
N GLU A 13 -8.61 19.20 -4.33
CA GLU A 13 -8.31 17.77 -4.39
C GLU A 13 -9.25 17.06 -5.35
N LEU A 14 -10.55 17.38 -5.28
CA LEU A 14 -11.54 16.84 -6.21
C LEU A 14 -11.28 17.31 -7.65
N GLY A 15 -10.81 18.54 -7.85
CA GLY A 15 -10.45 19.03 -9.18
C GLY A 15 -9.34 18.23 -9.87
N LYS A 16 -8.57 17.43 -9.11
CA LYS A 16 -7.48 16.57 -9.61
C LYS A 16 -7.88 15.09 -9.67
N LEU A 17 -9.15 14.77 -9.44
CA LEU A 17 -9.62 13.40 -9.51
C LEU A 17 -9.51 12.87 -10.95
N SER A 18 -9.35 11.55 -11.04
CA SER A 18 -9.41 10.78 -12.27
C SER A 18 -10.16 9.49 -12.02
N LEU A 19 -10.44 8.72 -13.07
CA LEU A 19 -10.99 7.38 -12.95
C LEU A 19 -9.86 6.37 -13.14
N ALA A 20 -9.76 5.43 -12.21
CA ALA A 20 -8.92 4.24 -12.38
C ALA A 20 -9.72 3.13 -13.07
N PRO A 21 -9.04 2.20 -13.77
CA PRO A 21 -9.68 1.01 -14.28
C PRO A 21 -10.34 0.22 -13.13
N PRO A 22 -11.34 -0.62 -13.44
CA PRO A 22 -11.94 -1.51 -12.45
C PRO A 22 -10.91 -2.45 -11.84
N PHE A 23 -11.08 -2.77 -10.56
CA PHE A 23 -10.42 -3.91 -9.95
C PHE A 23 -11.26 -5.16 -10.13
N ASN A 24 -10.66 -6.34 -9.95
CA ASN A 24 -11.36 -7.63 -10.02
C ASN A 24 -12.59 -7.70 -9.09
N PHE A 25 -12.57 -6.97 -7.96
CA PHE A 25 -13.67 -6.93 -6.99
C PHE A 25 -14.67 -5.78 -7.22
N THR A 26 -14.45 -4.87 -8.17
CA THR A 26 -15.36 -3.72 -8.41
C THR A 26 -16.46 -4.01 -9.41
N LYS A 27 -16.68 -5.29 -9.80
CA LYS A 27 -17.76 -5.73 -10.70
C LYS A 27 -17.80 -4.94 -12.02
N GLY A 28 -16.61 -4.62 -12.56
CA GLY A 28 -16.47 -3.86 -13.81
C GLY A 28 -16.67 -2.35 -13.68
N LEU A 29 -16.98 -1.83 -12.49
CA LEU A 29 -17.11 -0.39 -12.27
C LEU A 29 -15.75 0.26 -12.02
N GLN A 30 -15.55 1.41 -12.65
CA GLN A 30 -14.39 2.28 -12.41
C GLN A 30 -14.47 2.91 -11.01
N VAL A 31 -13.30 3.22 -10.45
CA VAL A 31 -13.20 3.84 -9.12
C VAL A 31 -12.55 5.22 -9.20
N LEU A 32 -12.84 6.05 -8.21
CA LEU A 32 -12.21 7.36 -8.09
C LEU A 32 -10.74 7.21 -7.70
N ARG A 33 -9.87 7.83 -8.48
CA ARG A 33 -8.45 7.98 -8.21
C ARG A 33 -8.16 9.44 -7.90
N ILE A 34 -7.86 9.72 -6.64
CA ILE A 34 -7.58 11.07 -6.14
C ILE A 34 -6.13 11.09 -5.66
N PRO A 35 -5.28 12.04 -6.11
CA PRO A 35 -3.90 12.14 -5.66
C PRO A 35 -3.82 12.27 -4.13
N ALA A 36 -3.06 11.37 -3.49
CA ALA A 36 -2.81 11.44 -2.06
C ALA A 36 -1.85 12.61 -1.73
N ARG A 37 -2.13 13.33 -0.64
CA ARG A 37 -1.21 14.33 -0.07
C ARG A 37 -0.59 13.75 1.17
N GLU A 38 0.73 13.89 1.31
CA GLU A 38 1.41 13.52 2.53
C GLU A 38 0.96 14.47 3.66
N LYS A 39 0.25 13.93 4.65
CA LYS A 39 -0.27 14.72 5.79
C LYS A 39 0.84 15.09 6.78
N TYR A 40 1.84 14.22 6.92
CA TYR A 40 2.96 14.37 7.84
C TYR A 40 4.25 14.08 7.08
N LYS A 41 5.15 15.06 7.01
CA LYS A 41 6.42 14.91 6.29
C LYS A 41 7.21 13.73 6.84
N GLY A 42 7.65 12.83 5.96
CA GLY A 42 8.54 11.72 6.32
C GLY A 42 7.83 10.48 6.86
N VAL A 43 6.51 10.39 6.82
CA VAL A 43 5.84 9.12 7.20
C VAL A 43 6.23 7.99 6.26
N ASN A 44 6.52 8.30 5.00
CA ASN A 44 6.97 7.31 4.02
C ASN A 44 8.50 7.13 4.01
N SER A 45 9.25 7.78 4.91
CA SER A 45 10.72 7.64 4.95
C SER A 45 11.21 6.50 5.85
N PHE A 46 10.31 5.87 6.60
CA PHE A 46 10.66 4.73 7.43
C PHE A 46 10.66 3.46 6.58
N GLY A 47 11.69 2.63 6.76
CA GLY A 47 11.78 1.32 6.10
C GLY A 47 10.82 0.29 6.70
N HIS A 48 11.11 -0.98 6.48
CA HIS A 48 10.34 -2.09 7.03
C HIS A 48 11.10 -2.79 8.16
N LEU A 49 10.38 -3.60 8.95
CA LEU A 49 10.93 -4.48 9.98
C LEU A 49 10.22 -5.84 9.89
N LEU A 50 10.93 -6.91 10.21
CA LEU A 50 10.41 -8.28 10.31
C LEU A 50 10.61 -8.80 11.73
N PHE A 51 9.64 -9.54 12.26
CA PHE A 51 9.68 -10.10 13.62
C PHE A 51 9.13 -11.54 13.59
N ASP A 52 9.66 -12.43 14.43
CA ASP A 52 9.00 -13.71 14.72
C ASP A 52 8.07 -13.52 15.92
N LEU A 53 6.76 -13.50 15.68
CA LEU A 53 5.78 -13.24 16.72
C LEU A 53 5.65 -14.37 17.76
N ARG A 54 6.19 -15.57 17.48
CA ARG A 54 6.18 -16.68 18.43
C ARG A 54 7.27 -16.51 19.49
N ASP A 55 8.47 -16.17 19.03
CA ASP A 55 9.65 -16.04 19.90
C ASP A 55 9.87 -14.60 20.39
N ASP A 56 9.36 -13.61 19.66
CA ASP A 56 9.40 -12.18 19.97
C ASP A 56 8.01 -11.53 19.88
N PRO A 57 7.06 -11.90 20.75
CA PRO A 57 5.69 -11.37 20.73
C PRO A 57 5.63 -9.86 21.00
N GLN A 58 6.68 -9.28 21.60
CA GLN A 58 6.79 -7.85 21.88
C GLN A 58 7.52 -7.06 20.78
N GLN A 59 7.96 -7.72 19.70
CA GLN A 59 8.62 -7.09 18.55
C GLN A 59 9.85 -6.24 18.93
N GLN A 60 10.66 -6.74 19.86
CA GLN A 60 11.87 -6.05 20.34
C GLN A 60 13.11 -6.39 19.52
N HIS A 61 13.10 -7.51 18.78
CA HIS A 61 14.26 -8.08 18.11
C HIS A 61 13.97 -8.23 16.61
N PRO A 62 14.17 -7.17 15.81
CA PRO A 62 13.91 -7.23 14.37
C PRO A 62 14.88 -8.19 13.67
N ILE A 63 14.34 -9.01 12.79
CA ILE A 63 15.07 -9.95 11.93
C ILE A 63 15.74 -9.16 10.81
N ARG A 64 17.04 -9.40 10.61
CA ARG A 64 17.84 -8.90 9.47
C ARG A 64 18.48 -10.08 8.76
N ASP A 65 17.69 -10.77 7.94
CA ASP A 65 18.09 -11.95 7.17
C ASP A 65 17.50 -11.85 5.76
N GLU A 66 18.38 -11.80 4.75
CA GLU A 66 18.01 -11.59 3.35
C GLU A 66 17.15 -12.73 2.79
N ALA A 67 17.36 -13.97 3.23
CA ALA A 67 16.60 -15.11 2.75
C ALA A 67 15.17 -15.09 3.30
N ILE A 68 15.01 -14.72 4.57
CA ILE A 68 13.69 -14.52 5.19
C ILE A 68 12.98 -13.32 4.54
N GLU A 69 13.68 -12.20 4.32
CA GLU A 69 13.11 -11.02 3.67
C GLU A 69 12.62 -11.33 2.26
N ALA A 70 13.46 -11.97 1.43
CA ALA A 70 13.09 -12.37 0.07
C ALA A 70 11.88 -13.31 0.06
N ARG A 71 11.81 -14.26 1.01
CA ARG A 71 10.64 -15.12 1.18
C ARG A 71 9.38 -14.31 1.51
N MET A 72 9.47 -13.34 2.42
CA MET A 72 8.34 -12.49 2.80
C MET A 72 7.88 -11.61 1.65
N ILE A 73 8.81 -11.02 0.89
CA ILE A 73 8.52 -10.23 -0.31
C ILE A 73 7.76 -11.07 -1.34
N ASN A 74 8.20 -12.30 -1.60
CA ASN A 74 7.51 -13.19 -2.55
C ASN A 74 6.07 -13.52 -2.13
N LEU A 75 5.86 -13.77 -0.84
CA LEU A 75 4.50 -13.99 -0.30
C LEU A 75 3.64 -12.73 -0.42
N LEU A 76 4.22 -11.56 -0.13
CA LEU A 76 3.54 -10.27 -0.27
C LEU A 76 3.14 -10.00 -1.73
N ILE A 77 4.05 -10.17 -2.68
CA ILE A 77 3.78 -9.98 -4.12
C ILE A 77 2.67 -10.93 -4.57
N ARG A 78 2.70 -12.19 -4.16
CA ARG A 78 1.64 -13.16 -4.48
C ARG A 78 0.29 -12.66 -4.00
N LEU A 79 0.17 -12.27 -2.73
CA LEU A 79 -1.08 -11.76 -2.17
C LEU A 79 -1.52 -10.46 -2.84
N MET A 80 -0.59 -9.57 -3.18
CA MET A 80 -0.88 -8.35 -3.91
C MET A 80 -1.45 -8.63 -5.31
N LYS A 81 -0.92 -9.62 -6.03
CA LYS A 81 -1.47 -10.06 -7.32
C LYS A 81 -2.85 -10.68 -7.17
N GLU A 82 -3.03 -11.57 -6.19
CA GLU A 82 -4.33 -12.21 -5.89
C GLU A 82 -5.43 -11.19 -5.55
N ASN A 83 -5.05 -10.07 -4.91
CA ASN A 83 -5.98 -8.99 -4.54
C ASN A 83 -6.03 -7.83 -5.54
N ASP A 84 -5.42 -7.98 -6.73
CA ASP A 84 -5.42 -6.96 -7.78
C ASP A 84 -4.89 -5.60 -7.29
N ALA A 85 -3.79 -5.62 -6.53
CA ALA A 85 -3.19 -4.41 -5.99
C ALA A 85 -2.69 -3.49 -7.12
N PRO A 86 -2.90 -2.17 -7.03
CA PRO A 86 -2.48 -1.23 -8.07
C PRO A 86 -0.95 -1.10 -8.16
N ALA A 87 -0.43 -0.79 -9.36
CA ALA A 87 1.01 -0.67 -9.63
C ALA A 87 1.72 0.37 -8.74
N GLU A 88 1.03 1.43 -8.32
CA GLU A 88 1.53 2.41 -7.36
C GLU A 88 1.98 1.77 -6.02
N GLN A 89 1.31 0.69 -5.59
CA GLN A 89 1.63 0.03 -4.33
C GLN A 89 2.98 -0.69 -4.38
N TYR A 90 3.30 -1.35 -5.49
CA TYR A 90 4.60 -2.00 -5.69
C TYR A 90 5.73 -0.96 -5.69
N ARG A 91 5.53 0.14 -6.43
CA ARG A 91 6.49 1.27 -6.44
C ARG A 91 6.70 1.86 -5.06
N ARG A 92 5.64 2.02 -4.27
CA ARG A 92 5.73 2.51 -2.88
C ARG A 92 6.59 1.60 -2.00
N LEU A 93 6.54 0.29 -2.24
CA LEU A 93 7.31 -0.71 -1.50
C LEU A 93 8.71 -0.95 -2.06
N GLY A 94 9.10 -0.29 -3.16
CA GLY A 94 10.38 -0.53 -3.83
C GLY A 94 10.48 -1.90 -4.52
N LEU A 95 9.34 -2.48 -4.91
CA LEU A 95 9.28 -3.80 -5.55
C LEU A 95 9.15 -3.63 -7.07
N ASP A 96 10.06 -4.26 -7.80
CA ASP A 96 9.99 -4.31 -9.27
C ASP A 96 8.88 -5.27 -9.72
N ILE A 97 8.08 -4.79 -10.67
CA ILE A 97 7.04 -5.57 -11.33
C ILE A 97 7.66 -6.03 -12.66
N ALA A 98 8.17 -7.26 -12.71
CA ALA A 98 8.48 -7.94 -13.97
C ALA A 98 7.21 -8.43 -14.66
#